data_AF-A0A804QIC3-F1
#
_entry.id   AF-A0A804QIC3-F1
#
_cell.length_a   1.000
_cell.length_b   1.000
_cell.length_c   1.000
_cell.angle_alpha   90.00
_cell.angle_beta   90.00
_cell.angle_gamma   90.00
#
_symmetry.space_group_name_H-M   'P 1'
#
loop_
_entity.id
_entity.type
_entity.pdbx_description
1 polymer ?
#
loop_
_entity_poly.entity_id
_entity_poly.type
_entity_poly.pdbx_seq_one_letter_code
_entity_poly.pdbx_strand_id
1 'polypeptide(L)'
;MPRVEIVAGRHARGVRELIAGAAAAITSGTRLVPAQNGLSGALLLNGSRAGEHVAVIKPLDDAATANGGGGGYASKTVLREVAAFLLDHDGFASVEPTALIKISRPATATTTVASIQRFVAHEYDAGELGPSRFSVASVHRVGILDVRLLNIDRHAGNILVKDPPRGLQRAHGSSSTPARLDLVPIDHGLCLPEQLDDPYFEWLHWPQSSLPFSDDELAYVASLDPFKDAETLRAELPSLKEPAIRILTVCTIFLKRAAAAGLCLADIGDMMTREFTAQQDGLSTLEALCKQAHDSVLPHPSPDGDGDGVDESTSVSGGRKHVSFGDLSLAEWTSFLEMFEQLLPAALEDKKCAVLGTSSSF
;
A
#
# COMPACT_ATOMS: atom_id res chain seq x y z
N MET A 1 21.02 -18.72 22.65
CA MET A 1 20.91 -17.53 21.77
C MET A 1 19.69 -17.67 20.88
N PRO A 2 18.88 -16.62 20.68
CA PRO A 2 17.85 -16.60 19.65
C PRO A 2 18.46 -16.83 18.26
N ARG A 3 17.73 -17.52 17.38
CA ARG A 3 18.08 -17.69 15.97
C ARG A 3 17.13 -16.87 15.11
N VAL A 4 17.67 -16.14 14.13
CA VAL A 4 16.89 -15.33 13.19
C VAL A 4 17.04 -15.93 11.80
N GLU A 5 15.92 -16.18 11.14
CA GLU A 5 15.84 -16.69 9.78
C GLU A 5 15.03 -15.71 8.91
N ILE A 6 15.51 -15.45 7.68
CA ILE A 6 14.74 -14.68 6.69
C ILE A 6 13.75 -15.64 6.02
N VAL A 7 12.46 -15.36 6.19
CA VAL A 7 11.34 -16.12 5.61
C VAL A 7 11.00 -15.60 4.22
N ALA A 8 10.98 -14.27 4.03
CA ALA A 8 10.67 -13.62 2.74
C ALA A 8 11.54 -12.38 2.53
N GLY A 9 11.83 -12.04 1.26
CA GLY A 9 12.64 -10.88 0.88
C GLY A 9 14.16 -11.12 0.92
N ARG A 10 14.60 -12.39 1.00
CA ARG A 10 16.04 -12.77 1.12
C ARG A 10 16.92 -12.22 -0.01
N HIS A 11 16.37 -12.14 -1.21
CA HIS A 11 17.07 -11.71 -2.42
C HIS A 11 16.84 -10.23 -2.74
N ALA A 12 15.96 -9.57 -1.98
CA ALA A 12 15.68 -8.16 -2.18
C ALA A 12 16.85 -7.29 -1.69
N ARG A 13 17.06 -6.18 -2.38
CA ARG A 13 18.17 -5.25 -2.15
C ARG A 13 18.21 -4.76 -0.70
N GLY A 14 19.41 -4.58 -0.15
CA GLY A 14 19.60 -4.04 1.20
C GLY A 14 19.09 -4.90 2.37
N VAL A 15 18.35 -6.00 2.13
CA VAL A 15 17.84 -6.89 3.19
C VAL A 15 18.99 -7.62 3.90
N ARG A 16 19.96 -8.16 3.17
CA ARG A 16 21.11 -8.85 3.79
C ARG A 16 21.91 -7.90 4.69
N GLU A 17 22.08 -6.66 4.27
CA GLU A 17 22.76 -5.62 5.05
C GLU A 17 21.95 -5.24 6.29
N LEU A 18 20.63 -5.08 6.15
CA LEU A 18 19.72 -4.84 7.29
C LEU A 18 19.85 -5.96 8.33
N ILE A 19 19.79 -7.22 7.89
CA ILE A 19 19.90 -8.37 8.79
C ILE A 19 21.29 -8.46 9.43
N ALA A 20 22.36 -8.17 8.68
CA ALA A 20 23.71 -8.12 9.23
C ALA A 20 23.87 -6.99 10.28
N GLY A 21 23.34 -5.80 9.99
CA GLY A 21 23.34 -4.68 10.92
C GLY A 21 22.54 -4.98 12.19
N ALA A 22 21.36 -5.59 12.05
CA ALA A 22 20.54 -6.02 13.18
C ALA A 22 21.26 -7.08 14.04
N ALA A 23 21.91 -8.07 13.41
CA ALA A 23 22.68 -9.09 14.11
C ALA A 23 23.88 -8.51 14.88
N ALA A 24 24.58 -7.55 14.28
CA ALA A 24 25.69 -6.85 14.92
C ALA A 24 25.22 -6.04 16.14
N ALA A 25 24.11 -5.30 16.00
CA ALA A 25 23.50 -4.55 17.10
C ALA A 25 23.15 -5.48 18.29
N ILE A 26 22.45 -6.58 18.02
CA ILE A 26 22.08 -7.57 19.05
C ILE A 26 23.32 -8.16 19.73
N THR A 27 24.38 -8.46 18.97
CA THR A 27 25.63 -9.02 19.49
C THR A 27 26.37 -8.02 20.38
N SER A 28 26.27 -6.72 20.08
CA SER A 28 26.83 -5.65 20.92
C SER A 28 26.03 -5.38 22.21
N GLY A 29 24.97 -6.16 22.48
CA GLY A 29 24.17 -6.06 23.70
C GLY A 29 23.09 -4.98 23.67
N THR A 30 22.74 -4.49 22.47
CA THR A 30 21.64 -3.52 22.34
C THR A 30 20.30 -4.17 22.62
N ARG A 31 19.31 -3.35 22.98
CA ARG A 31 17.97 -3.81 23.38
C ARG A 31 16.93 -3.40 22.35
N LEU A 32 15.88 -4.20 22.28
CA LEU A 32 14.61 -3.80 21.68
C LEU A 32 13.89 -2.89 22.66
N VAL A 33 13.42 -1.75 22.18
CA VAL A 33 12.60 -0.82 22.96
C VAL A 33 11.26 -0.60 22.26
N PRO A 34 10.14 -0.45 22.98
CA PRO A 34 8.88 -0.08 22.35
C PRO A 34 9.04 1.23 21.59
N ALA A 35 8.50 1.31 20.37
CA ALA A 35 8.38 2.58 19.69
C ALA A 35 7.45 3.50 20.50
N GLN A 36 7.84 4.76 20.67
CA GLN A 36 6.99 5.78 21.27
C GLN A 36 6.15 6.43 20.15
N ASN A 37 4.90 6.79 20.42
CA ASN A 37 3.98 7.51 19.52
C ASN A 37 3.24 6.67 18.44
N GLY A 38 2.24 5.88 18.83
CA GLY A 38 1.18 5.43 17.90
C GLY A 38 1.44 4.15 17.10
N LEU A 39 2.68 3.68 17.00
CA LEU A 39 2.99 2.37 16.38
C LEU A 39 2.63 1.22 17.34
N SER A 40 1.35 0.84 17.40
CA SER A 40 0.87 -0.26 18.24
C SER A 40 1.69 -1.54 17.97
N GLY A 41 2.43 -1.99 18.99
CA GLY A 41 3.21 -3.24 18.94
C GLY A 41 4.59 -3.15 18.27
N ALA A 42 5.01 -2.02 17.70
CA ALA A 42 6.32 -1.91 17.07
C ALA A 42 7.47 -1.79 18.09
N LEU A 43 8.60 -2.42 17.76
CA LEU A 43 9.83 -2.42 18.54
C LEU A 43 10.96 -1.79 17.73
N LEU A 44 11.73 -0.89 18.34
CA LEU A 44 12.94 -0.32 17.77
C LEU A 44 14.16 -1.13 18.22
N LEU A 45 15.01 -1.51 17.29
CA LEU A 45 16.32 -2.07 17.56
C LEU A 45 17.36 -0.96 17.65
N ASN A 46 17.91 -0.74 18.84
CA ASN A 46 18.96 0.26 19.04
C ASN A 46 20.28 -0.18 18.39
N GLY A 47 21.01 0.80 17.86
CA GLY A 47 22.39 0.65 17.42
C GLY A 47 23.38 0.73 18.58
N SER A 48 24.68 0.66 18.27
CA SER A 48 25.75 0.69 19.26
C SER A 48 25.94 2.04 19.94
N ARG A 49 25.46 3.14 19.33
CA ARG A 49 25.54 4.49 19.89
C ARG A 49 24.21 4.91 20.50
N ALA A 50 24.26 5.74 21.54
CA ALA A 50 23.07 6.30 22.16
C ALA A 50 22.26 7.12 21.13
N GLY A 51 20.95 6.86 21.04
CA GLY A 51 20.03 7.52 20.10
C GLY A 51 20.10 7.00 18.66
N GLU A 52 20.94 6.00 18.36
CA GLU A 52 20.95 5.35 17.06
C GLU A 52 19.96 4.19 17.03
N HIS A 53 19.18 4.09 15.96
CA HIS A 53 18.29 2.96 15.69
C HIS A 53 18.67 2.32 14.37
N VAL A 54 18.55 0.98 14.31
CA VAL A 54 18.94 0.16 13.17
C VAL A 54 17.72 -0.32 12.39
N ALA A 55 16.68 -0.74 13.11
CA ALA A 55 15.51 -1.36 12.51
C ALA A 55 14.24 -1.12 13.35
N VAL A 56 13.10 -1.16 12.68
CA VAL A 56 11.78 -1.29 13.26
C VAL A 56 11.33 -2.75 13.08
N ILE A 57 10.87 -3.38 14.15
CA ILE A 57 10.41 -4.77 14.18
C ILE A 57 8.96 -4.78 14.63
N LYS A 58 8.04 -5.29 13.79
CA LYS A 58 6.64 -5.49 14.16
C LYS A 58 6.38 -6.99 14.28
N PRO A 59 6.23 -7.54 15.50
CA PRO A 59 5.90 -8.94 15.67
C PRO A 59 4.51 -9.23 15.11
N LEU A 60 4.33 -10.43 14.57
CA LEU A 60 3.03 -10.98 14.28
C LEU A 60 2.32 -11.27 15.61
N ASP A 61 1.24 -10.56 15.90
CA ASP A 61 0.45 -10.79 17.11
C ASP A 61 -0.41 -12.06 16.96
N ASP A 62 0.11 -13.19 17.45
CA ASP A 62 -0.63 -14.45 17.50
C ASP A 62 -1.85 -14.36 18.45
N ALA A 63 -1.87 -13.41 19.39
CA ALA A 63 -2.94 -13.27 20.39
C ALA A 63 -4.30 -12.84 19.81
N ALA A 64 -4.34 -12.21 18.64
CA ALA A 64 -5.58 -11.86 17.95
C ALA A 64 -6.30 -13.08 17.34
N THR A 65 -5.67 -14.26 17.31
CA THR A 65 -6.28 -15.52 16.86
C THR A 65 -7.02 -16.29 17.96
N ALA A 66 -6.83 -15.92 19.23
CA ALA A 66 -7.34 -16.70 20.37
C ALA A 66 -8.81 -16.41 20.74
N ASN A 67 -9.34 -15.23 20.41
CA ASN A 67 -10.72 -14.85 20.69
C ASN A 67 -11.46 -14.61 19.38
N GLY A 68 -12.24 -15.60 18.93
CA GLY A 68 -12.91 -15.69 17.62
C GLY A 68 -13.92 -14.60 17.25
N GLY A 69 -13.51 -13.33 17.25
CA GLY A 69 -14.28 -12.21 16.74
C GLY A 69 -13.34 -11.11 16.22
N GLY A 70 -13.26 -10.94 14.90
CA GLY A 70 -12.62 -9.78 14.25
C GLY A 70 -11.12 -9.87 13.94
N GLY A 71 -10.40 -10.91 14.39
CA GLY A 71 -8.92 -11.04 14.30
C GLY A 71 -8.29 -11.28 12.92
N GLY A 72 -8.98 -10.95 11.83
CA GLY A 72 -8.51 -11.23 10.47
C GLY A 72 -7.41 -10.30 9.95
N TYR A 73 -7.31 -9.06 10.44
CA TYR A 73 -6.39 -8.05 9.87
C TYR A 73 -5.03 -7.97 10.59
N ALA A 74 -4.99 -8.11 11.93
CA ALA A 74 -3.77 -8.01 12.73
C ALA A 74 -2.74 -9.13 12.46
N SER A 75 -3.19 -10.32 12.01
CA SER A 75 -2.31 -11.43 11.61
C SER A 75 -1.69 -11.26 10.22
N LYS A 76 -1.94 -10.13 9.53
CA LYS A 76 -1.56 -9.91 8.12
C LYS A 76 -0.69 -8.68 7.88
N THR A 77 -0.63 -7.77 8.85
CA THR A 77 0.13 -6.52 8.81
C THR A 77 1.59 -6.75 8.38
N VAL A 78 2.27 -7.73 8.98
CA VAL A 78 3.68 -8.01 8.69
C VAL A 78 3.94 -8.46 7.26
N LEU A 79 2.98 -9.13 6.61
CA LEU A 79 3.12 -9.56 5.21
C LEU A 79 3.01 -8.37 4.27
N ARG A 80 2.11 -7.43 4.57
CA ARG A 80 1.86 -6.23 3.76
C ARG A 80 3.03 -5.26 3.78
N GLU A 81 3.70 -5.12 4.92
CA GLU A 81 4.96 -4.38 5.04
C GLU A 81 6.04 -4.90 4.09
N VAL A 82 6.15 -6.23 3.97
CA VAL A 82 7.11 -6.88 3.07
C VAL A 82 6.65 -6.76 1.62
N ALA A 83 5.35 -6.94 1.35
CA ALA A 83 4.78 -6.78 0.02
C ALA A 83 5.04 -5.36 -0.54
N ALA A 84 4.81 -4.32 0.25
CA ALA A 84 5.06 -2.94 -0.15
C ALA A 84 6.53 -2.71 -0.56
N PHE A 85 7.47 -3.27 0.19
CA PHE A 85 8.90 -3.19 -0.17
C PHE A 85 9.25 -3.99 -1.43
N LEU A 86 8.71 -5.20 -1.59
CA LEU A 86 8.93 -6.02 -2.78
C LEU A 86 8.36 -5.36 -4.05
N LEU A 87 7.25 -4.63 -3.91
CA LEU A 87 6.58 -3.93 -5.00
C LEU A 87 7.19 -2.55 -5.30
N ASP A 88 8.03 -2.00 -4.42
CA ASP A 88 8.78 -0.77 -4.68
C ASP A 88 10.00 -1.04 -5.58
N HIS A 89 9.74 -1.20 -6.87
CA HIS A 89 10.76 -1.56 -7.86
C HIS A 89 11.85 -0.50 -7.90
N ASP A 90 13.10 -0.95 -7.78
CA ASP A 90 14.30 -0.11 -7.74
C ASP A 90 14.25 1.03 -6.70
N GLY A 91 13.31 1.00 -5.76
CA GLY A 91 13.18 2.01 -4.71
C GLY A 91 12.59 3.31 -5.15
N PHE A 92 11.75 3.25 -6.16
CA PHE A 92 11.10 4.40 -6.72
C PHE A 92 10.38 5.23 -5.65
N ALA A 93 9.60 4.59 -4.77
CA ALA A 93 8.90 5.20 -3.64
C ALA A 93 9.75 5.38 -2.38
N SER A 94 10.98 4.87 -2.37
CA SER A 94 11.90 4.90 -1.22
C SER A 94 11.40 4.11 -0.01
N VAL A 95 10.66 3.01 -0.21
CA VAL A 95 10.39 2.05 0.86
C VAL A 95 11.73 1.42 1.28
N GLU A 96 12.08 1.60 2.55
CA GLU A 96 13.31 1.02 3.09
C GLU A 96 13.27 -0.51 3.08
N PRO A 97 14.44 -1.19 3.04
CA PRO A 97 14.52 -2.64 3.09
C PRO A 97 13.65 -3.23 4.19
N THR A 98 12.71 -4.08 3.79
CA THR A 98 11.79 -4.78 4.68
C THR A 98 11.83 -6.28 4.40
N ALA A 99 11.86 -7.10 5.44
CA ALA A 99 11.86 -8.55 5.30
C ALA A 99 10.95 -9.22 6.33
N LEU A 100 10.46 -10.40 5.99
CA LEU A 100 9.78 -11.26 6.95
C LEU A 100 10.83 -12.12 7.64
N ILE A 101 10.88 -12.09 8.96
CA ILE A 101 11.81 -12.87 9.76
C ILE A 101 11.10 -13.78 10.74
N LYS A 102 11.75 -14.90 11.04
CA LYS A 102 11.36 -15.84 12.09
C LYS A 102 12.42 -15.83 13.17
N ILE A 103 11.99 -15.57 14.40
CA ILE A 103 12.83 -15.51 15.59
C ILE A 103 12.52 -16.73 16.44
N SER A 104 13.45 -17.67 16.53
CA SER A 104 13.34 -18.86 17.37
C SER A 104 14.15 -18.70 18.65
N ARG A 105 13.54 -18.94 19.81
CA ARG A 105 14.17 -18.87 21.14
C ARG A 105 14.23 -20.27 21.76
N PRO A 106 15.36 -21.00 21.64
CA PRO A 106 15.45 -22.39 22.11
C PRO A 106 15.18 -22.56 23.61
N ALA A 107 15.61 -21.58 24.42
CA ALA A 107 15.44 -21.62 25.88
C ALA A 107 13.97 -21.63 26.33
N THR A 108 13.08 -21.03 25.54
CA THR A 108 11.63 -20.95 25.82
C THR A 108 10.80 -21.78 24.86
N ALA A 109 11.45 -22.50 23.92
CA ALA A 109 10.80 -23.20 22.79
C ALA A 109 9.80 -22.33 22.00
N THR A 110 9.97 -21.00 22.00
CA THR A 110 9.05 -20.08 21.32
C THR A 110 9.59 -19.66 19.95
N THR A 111 8.67 -19.45 19.03
CA THR A 111 8.93 -18.89 17.70
C THR A 111 8.03 -17.69 17.50
N THR A 112 8.57 -16.60 16.97
CA THR A 112 7.81 -15.39 16.62
C THR A 112 8.12 -15.03 15.18
N VAL A 113 7.10 -14.81 14.36
CA VAL A 113 7.25 -14.19 13.04
C VAL A 113 7.15 -12.68 13.21
N ALA A 114 7.91 -11.91 12.44
CA ALA A 114 7.88 -10.45 12.49
C ALA A 114 8.27 -9.86 11.14
N SER A 115 7.79 -8.65 10.82
CA SER A 115 8.46 -7.83 9.82
C SER A 115 9.63 -7.11 10.48
N ILE A 116 10.72 -6.94 9.73
CA ILE A 116 11.85 -6.08 10.08
C ILE A 116 12.07 -5.10 8.93
N GLN A 117 12.02 -3.80 9.23
CA GLN A 117 12.29 -2.73 8.29
C GLN A 117 13.51 -1.93 8.76
N ARG A 118 14.35 -1.46 7.83
CA ARG A 118 15.45 -0.56 8.18
C ARG A 118 14.90 0.74 8.77
N PHE A 119 15.49 1.18 9.87
CA PHE A 119 15.09 2.44 10.48
C PHE A 119 15.56 3.62 9.63
N VAL A 120 14.65 4.56 9.39
CA VAL A 120 14.94 5.84 8.72
C VAL A 120 15.18 6.88 9.80
N ALA A 121 16.38 7.47 9.85
CA ALA A 121 16.60 8.65 10.66
C ALA A 121 15.84 9.83 10.07
N HIS A 122 15.00 10.46 10.88
CA HIS A 122 14.16 11.59 10.53
C HIS A 122 13.97 12.48 11.74
N GLU A 123 13.82 13.78 11.50
CA GLU A 123 13.42 14.76 12.51
C GLU A 123 11.90 14.98 12.52
N TYR A 124 11.24 14.83 11.36
CA TYR A 124 9.82 15.15 11.18
C TYR A 124 9.09 14.08 10.38
N ASP A 125 7.80 13.90 10.67
CA ASP A 125 6.84 13.36 9.71
C ASP A 125 6.20 14.46 8.86
N ALA A 126 5.43 14.07 7.85
CA ALA A 126 4.80 15.01 6.92
C ALA A 126 3.67 15.83 7.57
N GLY A 127 3.12 15.41 8.71
CA GLY A 127 2.08 16.13 9.45
C GLY A 127 2.63 17.32 10.25
N GLU A 128 3.92 17.28 10.59
CA GLU A 128 4.61 18.36 11.29
C GLU A 128 5.05 19.51 10.36
N LEU A 129 5.08 19.27 9.05
CA LEU A 129 5.49 20.24 8.03
C LEU A 129 4.37 20.49 7.02
N GLY A 130 4.27 21.73 6.52
CA GLY A 130 3.31 22.04 5.45
C GLY A 130 3.72 21.42 4.11
N PRO A 131 2.75 20.94 3.28
CA PRO A 131 3.05 20.23 2.05
C PRO A 131 3.90 21.03 1.06
N SER A 132 3.86 22.37 1.09
CA SER A 132 4.70 23.24 0.24
C SER A 132 6.21 22.99 0.35
N ARG A 133 6.67 22.30 1.40
CA ARG A 133 8.07 21.91 1.61
C ARG A 133 8.48 20.64 0.87
N PHE A 134 7.54 19.83 0.41
CA PHE A 134 7.82 18.51 -0.16
C PHE A 134 8.06 18.56 -1.67
N SER A 135 8.99 17.72 -2.14
CA SER A 135 9.28 17.60 -3.57
C SER A 135 8.09 16.99 -4.32
N VAL A 136 7.81 17.48 -5.53
CA VAL A 136 6.72 16.94 -6.35
C VAL A 136 6.99 15.46 -6.64
N ALA A 137 8.23 15.16 -7.01
CA ALA A 137 8.66 13.81 -7.33
C ALA A 137 8.46 12.85 -6.15
N SER A 138 8.81 13.21 -4.91
CA SER A 138 8.60 12.30 -3.78
C SER A 138 7.12 12.08 -3.48
N VAL A 139 6.28 13.12 -3.60
CA VAL A 139 4.82 12.98 -3.44
C VAL A 139 4.25 12.04 -4.50
N HIS A 140 4.64 12.22 -5.78
CA HIS A 140 4.23 11.34 -6.87
C HIS A 140 4.66 9.90 -6.65
N ARG A 141 5.91 9.68 -6.25
CA ARG A 141 6.47 8.35 -6.00
C ARG A 141 5.75 7.61 -4.87
N VAL A 142 5.45 8.30 -3.77
CA VAL A 142 4.63 7.74 -2.67
C VAL A 142 3.23 7.41 -3.16
N GLY A 143 2.56 8.34 -3.84
CA GLY A 143 1.19 8.13 -4.33
C GLY A 143 1.07 7.03 -5.38
N ILE A 144 2.04 6.90 -6.29
CA ILE A 144 2.12 5.81 -7.27
C ILE A 144 2.15 4.45 -6.58
N LEU A 145 2.93 4.32 -5.50
CA LEU A 145 2.96 3.08 -4.72
C LEU A 145 1.63 2.86 -3.99
N ASP A 146 1.11 3.86 -3.28
CA ASP A 146 -0.12 3.73 -2.49
C ASP A 146 -1.34 3.40 -3.35
N VAL A 147 -1.44 3.97 -4.56
CA VAL A 147 -2.47 3.62 -5.55
C VAL A 147 -2.39 2.13 -5.89
N ARG A 148 -1.20 1.60 -6.23
CA ARG A 148 -1.04 0.16 -6.54
C ARG A 148 -1.44 -0.73 -5.37
N LEU A 149 -1.11 -0.29 -4.16
CA LEU A 149 -1.35 -1.07 -2.94
C LEU A 149 -2.78 -0.92 -2.41
N LEU A 150 -3.59 0.01 -2.94
CA LEU A 150 -4.85 0.45 -2.33
C LEU A 150 -4.68 0.67 -0.82
N ASN A 151 -3.78 1.59 -0.46
CA ASN A 151 -3.49 1.87 0.94
C ASN A 151 -4.66 2.58 1.62
N ILE A 152 -5.26 1.95 2.64
CA ILE A 152 -6.42 2.50 3.35
C ILE A 152 -6.04 3.37 4.56
N ASP A 153 -4.74 3.61 4.78
CA ASP A 153 -4.24 4.36 5.95
C ASP A 153 -2.98 5.18 5.63
N ARG A 154 -2.87 5.78 4.44
CA ARG A 154 -1.77 6.71 4.15
C ARG A 154 -2.09 8.09 4.74
N HIS A 155 -1.92 8.25 6.04
CA HIS A 155 -1.96 9.55 6.70
C HIS A 155 -0.57 10.21 6.78
N ALA A 156 -0.52 11.51 7.10
CA ALA A 156 0.74 12.29 7.13
C ALA A 156 1.81 11.70 8.08
N GLY A 157 1.39 11.16 9.23
CA GLY A 157 2.29 10.47 10.17
C GLY A 157 2.94 9.17 9.63
N ASN A 158 2.43 8.60 8.53
CA ASN A 158 3.02 7.43 7.86
C ASN A 158 3.98 7.84 6.74
N ILE A 159 4.34 9.12 6.64
CA ILE A 159 5.25 9.65 5.63
C ILE A 159 6.35 10.43 6.35
N LEU A 160 7.55 9.88 6.38
CA LEU A 160 8.70 10.53 7.01
C LEU A 160 9.31 11.57 6.08
N VAL A 161 9.84 12.64 6.65
CA VAL A 161 10.61 13.64 5.92
C VAL A 161 12.09 13.28 6.02
N LYS A 162 12.73 13.09 4.86
CA LYS A 162 14.13 12.68 4.81
C LYS A 162 15.03 13.81 5.27
N ASP A 163 15.87 13.54 6.26
CA ASP A 163 16.87 14.51 6.71
C ASP A 163 17.79 14.91 5.55
N PRO A 164 17.97 16.22 5.28
CA PRO A 164 18.93 16.64 4.29
C PRO A 164 20.35 16.23 4.72
N PRO A 165 21.23 15.84 3.78
CA PRO A 165 22.61 15.48 4.11
C PRO A 165 23.26 16.58 4.96
N ARG A 166 23.88 16.21 6.09
CA ARG A 166 24.44 17.13 7.11
C ARG A 166 25.45 18.18 6.58
N GLY A 167 25.87 18.08 5.31
CA GLY A 167 26.73 19.06 4.62
C GLY A 167 25.98 20.16 3.84
N LEU A 168 24.72 19.96 3.46
CA LEU A 168 23.93 20.94 2.69
C LEU A 168 23.25 21.99 3.57
N GLN A 169 23.03 21.68 4.85
CA GLN A 169 22.42 22.58 5.83
C GLN A 169 23.29 23.80 6.15
N ARG A 170 24.61 23.71 5.90
CA ARG A 170 25.59 24.80 6.12
C ARG A 170 25.88 25.66 4.90
N ALA A 171 25.42 25.26 3.71
CA ALA A 171 25.75 25.92 2.45
C ALA A 171 24.65 26.90 1.94
N HIS A 172 23.57 27.11 2.69
CA HIS A 172 22.54 28.09 2.34
C HIS A 172 22.99 29.53 2.64
N GLY A 173 24.00 29.97 1.91
CA GLY A 173 24.17 31.37 1.55
C GLY A 173 23.65 31.55 0.11
N SER A 174 22.64 32.39 -0.07
CA SER A 174 22.24 32.97 -1.37
C SER A 174 21.28 32.22 -2.32
N SER A 175 20.34 31.39 -1.84
CA SER A 175 19.11 31.11 -2.60
C SER A 175 17.86 31.34 -1.75
N SER A 176 16.95 32.21 -2.19
CA SER A 176 15.79 32.69 -1.43
C SER A 176 14.67 31.65 -1.26
N THR A 177 14.77 30.47 -1.86
CA THR A 177 13.82 29.36 -1.69
C THR A 177 14.53 28.17 -1.04
N PRO A 178 14.05 27.66 0.11
CA PRO A 178 14.56 26.43 0.70
C PRO A 178 14.45 25.27 -0.29
N ALA A 179 15.46 24.39 -0.33
CA ALA A 179 15.35 23.15 -1.09
C ALA A 179 14.12 22.35 -0.63
N ARG A 180 13.37 21.78 -1.58
CA ARG A 180 12.26 20.88 -1.27
C ARG A 180 12.80 19.58 -0.69
N LEU A 181 12.05 19.01 0.24
CA LEU A 181 12.43 17.82 1.01
C LEU A 181 11.83 16.57 0.38
N ASP A 182 12.59 15.48 0.39
CA ASP A 182 12.11 14.17 -0.06
C ASP A 182 11.42 13.43 1.08
N LEU A 183 10.56 12.48 0.70
CA LEU A 183 9.70 11.73 1.59
C LEU A 183 10.07 10.24 1.58
N VAL A 184 9.80 9.56 2.70
CA VAL A 184 9.95 8.10 2.84
C VAL A 184 8.66 7.53 3.43
N PRO A 185 7.90 6.72 2.67
CA PRO A 185 6.69 6.10 3.18
C PRO A 185 7.05 4.96 4.12
N ILE A 186 6.36 4.89 5.26
CA ILE A 186 6.47 3.82 6.25
C ILE A 186 5.08 3.24 6.55
N ASP A 187 5.01 2.21 7.38
CA ASP A 187 3.75 1.64 7.87
C ASP A 187 2.74 1.25 6.78
N HIS A 188 3.06 0.19 6.06
CA HIS A 188 2.18 -0.35 5.01
C HIS A 188 1.27 -1.46 5.56
N GLY A 189 1.05 -1.50 6.88
CA GLY A 189 0.30 -2.56 7.55
C GLY A 189 -1.16 -2.69 7.09
N LEU A 190 -1.74 -1.60 6.60
CA LEU A 190 -3.11 -1.49 6.12
C LEU A 190 -3.19 -1.29 4.60
N CYS A 191 -2.21 -1.76 3.84
CA CYS A 191 -2.32 -1.83 2.38
C CYS A 191 -2.81 -3.22 1.91
N LEU A 192 -3.15 -3.38 0.64
CA LEU A 192 -3.60 -4.63 0.04
C LEU A 192 -4.74 -5.30 0.85
N PRO A 193 -5.93 -4.66 0.92
CA PRO A 193 -7.09 -5.24 1.58
C PRO A 193 -7.56 -6.51 0.85
N GLU A 194 -8.48 -7.27 1.45
CA GLU A 194 -9.06 -8.47 0.82
C GLU A 194 -10.37 -8.19 0.07
N GLN A 195 -10.88 -6.97 0.19
CA GLN A 195 -12.07 -6.44 -0.48
C GLN A 195 -11.73 -5.04 -0.97
N LEU A 196 -12.38 -4.59 -2.05
CA LEU A 196 -12.31 -3.19 -2.40
C LEU A 196 -12.92 -2.37 -1.27
N ASP A 197 -12.12 -1.44 -0.77
CA ASP A 197 -12.46 -0.56 0.33
C ASP A 197 -11.97 0.85 0.00
N ASP A 198 -12.49 1.83 0.74
CA ASP A 198 -12.18 3.23 0.52
C ASP A 198 -10.74 3.54 0.97
N PRO A 199 -9.83 3.91 0.05
CA PRO A 199 -8.48 4.26 0.44
C PRO A 199 -8.44 5.60 1.17
N TYR A 200 -7.40 5.79 2.00
CA TYR A 200 -7.11 7.09 2.60
C TYR A 200 -5.75 7.56 2.10
N PHE A 201 -5.75 8.67 1.36
CA PHE A 201 -4.56 9.24 0.75
C PHE A 201 -4.36 10.70 1.19
N GLU A 202 -3.52 10.93 2.18
CA GLU A 202 -3.17 12.29 2.64
C GLU A 202 -2.67 13.19 1.49
N TRP A 203 -1.84 12.62 0.61
CA TRP A 203 -1.26 13.33 -0.53
C TRP A 203 -2.29 13.78 -1.57
N LEU A 204 -3.51 13.23 -1.55
CA LEU A 204 -4.59 13.64 -2.46
C LEU A 204 -4.92 15.12 -2.29
N HIS A 205 -4.75 15.66 -1.08
CA HIS A 205 -5.06 17.04 -0.76
C HIS A 205 -3.86 17.99 -0.90
N TRP A 206 -2.70 17.48 -1.34
CA TRP A 206 -1.50 18.29 -1.48
C TRP A 206 -1.39 18.86 -2.91
N PRO A 207 -1.07 20.15 -3.10
CA PRO A 207 -1.00 20.77 -4.42
C PRO A 207 -0.09 20.07 -5.43
N GLN A 208 0.91 19.34 -4.93
CA GLN A 208 1.82 18.53 -5.74
C GLN A 208 1.09 17.44 -6.53
N SER A 209 0.07 16.78 -5.96
CA SER A 209 -0.60 15.66 -6.63
C SER A 209 -1.42 16.11 -7.85
N SER A 210 -1.79 17.39 -7.92
CA SER A 210 -2.46 18.00 -9.08
C SER A 210 -1.52 18.40 -10.21
N LEU A 211 -0.20 18.18 -10.06
CA LEU A 211 0.77 18.43 -11.12
C LEU A 211 0.89 17.21 -12.04
N PRO A 212 1.23 17.39 -13.33
CA PRO A 212 1.43 16.28 -14.24
C PRO A 212 2.62 15.42 -13.80
N PHE A 213 2.53 14.11 -14.05
CA PHE A 213 3.68 13.22 -13.92
C PHE A 213 4.81 13.66 -14.85
N SER A 214 6.04 13.49 -14.38
CA SER A 214 7.25 13.61 -15.20
C SER A 214 7.43 12.41 -16.13
N ASP A 215 8.28 12.56 -17.15
CA ASP A 215 8.62 11.46 -18.07
C ASP A 215 9.19 10.23 -17.36
N ASP A 216 10.01 10.45 -16.32
CA ASP A 216 10.58 9.36 -15.50
C ASP A 216 9.48 8.61 -14.72
N GLU A 217 8.50 9.33 -14.18
CA GLU A 217 7.35 8.74 -13.48
C GLU A 217 6.43 7.97 -14.43
N LEU A 218 6.16 8.52 -15.61
CA LEU A 218 5.38 7.85 -16.65
C LEU A 218 6.11 6.59 -17.16
N ALA A 219 7.42 6.67 -17.37
CA ALA A 219 8.23 5.51 -17.77
C ALA A 219 8.22 4.42 -16.69
N TYR A 220 8.35 4.79 -15.42
CA TYR A 220 8.22 3.86 -14.30
C TYR A 220 6.85 3.17 -14.31
N VAL A 221 5.75 3.94 -14.33
CA VAL A 221 4.38 3.39 -14.36
C VAL A 221 4.17 2.47 -15.59
N ALA A 222 4.64 2.89 -16.76
CA ALA A 222 4.56 2.11 -17.99
C ALA A 222 5.33 0.78 -17.91
N SER A 223 6.40 0.71 -17.12
CA SER A 223 7.22 -0.50 -16.94
C SER A 223 6.63 -1.55 -15.99
N LEU A 224 5.68 -1.17 -15.12
CA LEU A 224 5.09 -2.08 -14.13
C LEU A 224 4.37 -3.27 -14.77
N ASP A 225 4.54 -4.48 -14.26
CA ASP A 225 3.85 -5.68 -14.74
C ASP A 225 3.01 -6.28 -13.61
N PRO A 226 1.68 -6.05 -13.61
CA PRO A 226 0.82 -6.48 -12.52
C PRO A 226 0.80 -8.02 -12.34
N PHE A 227 0.98 -8.79 -13.41
CA PHE A 227 0.95 -10.25 -13.35
C PHE A 227 2.26 -10.80 -12.83
N LYS A 228 3.40 -10.23 -13.23
CA LYS A 228 4.71 -10.58 -12.66
C LYS A 228 4.81 -10.21 -11.18
N ASP A 229 4.23 -9.08 -10.79
CA ASP A 229 4.16 -8.66 -9.40
C ASP A 229 3.29 -9.63 -8.58
N ALA A 230 2.15 -10.05 -9.12
CA ALA A 230 1.29 -11.06 -8.52
C ALA A 230 2.02 -12.39 -8.31
N GLU A 231 2.74 -12.90 -9.31
CA GLU A 231 3.55 -14.13 -9.18
C GLU A 231 4.67 -13.97 -8.14
N THR A 232 5.31 -12.80 -8.09
CA THR A 232 6.34 -12.51 -7.08
C THR A 232 5.78 -12.57 -5.67
N LEU A 233 4.59 -11.99 -5.44
CA LEU A 233 3.93 -12.07 -4.14
C LEU A 233 3.49 -13.48 -3.77
N ARG A 234 2.93 -14.26 -4.73
CA ARG A 234 2.56 -15.67 -4.48
C ARG A 234 3.79 -16.51 -4.09
N ALA A 235 4.94 -16.25 -4.70
CA ALA A 235 6.18 -16.97 -4.44
C ALA A 235 6.83 -16.57 -3.10
N GLU A 236 6.96 -15.26 -2.82
CA GLU A 236 7.66 -14.76 -1.63
C GLU A 236 6.77 -14.74 -0.38
N LEU A 237 5.44 -14.57 -0.54
CA LEU A 237 4.47 -14.41 0.54
C LEU A 237 3.27 -15.35 0.34
N PRO A 238 3.44 -16.69 0.39
CA PRO A 238 2.37 -17.65 0.11
C PRO A 238 1.18 -17.60 1.09
N SER A 239 1.32 -16.90 2.22
CA SER A 239 0.23 -16.66 3.18
C SER A 239 -0.56 -15.38 2.89
N LEU A 240 -0.12 -14.54 1.95
CA LEU A 240 -0.90 -13.41 1.46
C LEU A 240 -2.04 -13.96 0.60
N LYS A 241 -3.28 -13.56 0.91
CA LYS A 241 -4.44 -14.14 0.23
C LYS A 241 -4.59 -13.61 -1.19
N GLU A 242 -5.12 -14.47 -2.06
CA GLU A 242 -5.41 -14.19 -3.46
C GLU A 242 -6.26 -12.90 -3.71
N PRO A 243 -7.29 -12.55 -2.91
CA PRO A 243 -8.04 -11.31 -3.13
C PRO A 243 -7.16 -10.05 -3.07
N ALA A 244 -6.18 -10.01 -2.16
CA ALA A 244 -5.23 -8.90 -2.05
C ALA A 244 -4.31 -8.79 -3.27
N ILE A 245 -3.87 -9.93 -3.81
CA ILE A 245 -3.06 -9.99 -5.03
C ILE A 245 -3.88 -9.54 -6.26
N ARG A 246 -5.17 -9.87 -6.30
CA ARG A 246 -6.10 -9.40 -7.33
C ARG A 246 -6.36 -7.90 -7.24
N ILE A 247 -6.46 -7.34 -6.04
CA ILE A 247 -6.55 -5.88 -5.83
C ILE A 247 -5.30 -5.19 -6.37
N LEU A 248 -4.10 -5.69 -6.06
CA LEU A 248 -2.84 -5.15 -6.63
C LEU A 248 -2.90 -5.13 -8.17
N THR A 249 -3.36 -6.22 -8.77
CA THR A 249 -3.47 -6.37 -10.22
C THR A 249 -4.39 -5.31 -10.81
N VAL A 250 -5.61 -5.17 -10.27
CA VAL A 250 -6.60 -4.18 -10.70
C VAL A 250 -6.09 -2.76 -10.54
N CYS A 251 -5.55 -2.42 -9.38
CA CYS A 251 -5.08 -1.06 -9.10
C CYS A 251 -3.86 -0.69 -9.96
N THR A 252 -2.97 -1.63 -10.24
CA THR A 252 -1.83 -1.41 -11.14
C THR A 252 -2.28 -1.24 -12.59
N ILE A 253 -3.26 -2.02 -13.08
CA ILE A 253 -3.85 -1.82 -14.41
C ILE A 253 -4.52 -0.44 -14.48
N PHE A 254 -5.33 -0.09 -13.48
CA PHE A 254 -6.01 1.21 -13.39
C PHE A 254 -5.01 2.37 -13.46
N LEU A 255 -3.98 2.36 -12.61
CA LEU A 255 -2.91 3.36 -12.60
C LEU A 255 -2.25 3.51 -13.97
N LYS A 256 -1.87 2.39 -14.61
CA LYS A 256 -1.21 2.42 -15.92
C LYS A 256 -2.08 3.05 -16.99
N ARG A 257 -3.36 2.69 -17.04
CA ARG A 257 -4.31 3.22 -18.02
C ARG A 257 -4.61 4.70 -17.77
N ALA A 258 -4.80 5.09 -16.51
CA ALA A 258 -5.07 6.47 -16.12
C ALA A 258 -3.89 7.40 -16.39
N ALA A 259 -2.67 7.00 -16.03
CA ALA A 259 -1.46 7.76 -16.32
C ALA A 259 -1.24 7.92 -17.84
N ALA A 260 -1.48 6.85 -18.63
CA ALA A 260 -1.39 6.91 -20.09
C ALA A 260 -2.47 7.82 -20.72
N ALA A 261 -3.62 8.00 -20.07
CA ALA A 261 -4.66 8.95 -20.50
C ALA A 261 -4.31 10.42 -20.17
N GLY A 262 -3.24 10.64 -19.41
CA GLY A 262 -2.74 11.96 -19.01
C GLY A 262 -3.35 12.49 -17.71
N LEU A 263 -3.99 11.63 -16.90
CA LEU A 263 -4.50 12.02 -15.59
C LEU A 263 -3.35 12.22 -14.60
N CYS A 264 -3.47 13.24 -13.73
CA CYS A 264 -2.50 13.47 -12.66
C CYS A 264 -2.77 12.55 -11.46
N LEU A 265 -1.87 12.57 -10.47
CA LEU A 265 -2.02 11.74 -9.28
C LEU A 265 -3.31 12.05 -8.50
N ALA A 266 -3.70 13.33 -8.41
CA ALA A 266 -4.94 13.75 -7.76
C ALA A 266 -6.17 13.20 -8.47
N ASP A 267 -6.20 13.24 -9.80
CA ASP A 267 -7.33 12.69 -10.58
C ASP A 267 -7.51 11.19 -10.33
N ILE A 268 -6.39 10.47 -10.28
CA ILE A 268 -6.37 9.03 -10.04
C ILE A 268 -6.84 8.72 -8.62
N GLY A 269 -6.32 9.43 -7.61
CA GLY A 269 -6.72 9.25 -6.22
C GLY A 269 -8.20 9.56 -6.02
N ASP A 270 -8.71 10.63 -6.61
CA ASP A 270 -10.12 11.03 -6.56
C ASP A 270 -11.05 9.95 -7.15
N MET A 271 -10.67 9.35 -8.28
CA MET A 271 -11.43 8.23 -8.87
C MET A 271 -11.45 6.98 -7.98
N MET A 272 -10.50 6.84 -7.04
CA MET A 272 -10.39 5.68 -6.15
C MET A 272 -11.07 5.89 -4.80
N THR A 273 -11.19 7.14 -4.33
CA THR A 273 -11.83 7.52 -3.07
C THR A 273 -13.33 7.73 -3.22
N ARG A 274 -14.12 7.41 -2.19
CA ARG A 274 -15.56 7.68 -2.17
C ARG A 274 -15.82 9.16 -1.89
N GLU A 275 -16.80 9.75 -2.59
CA GLU A 275 -17.26 11.10 -2.26
C GLU A 275 -18.14 11.09 -1.01
N PHE A 276 -17.74 11.82 0.03
CA PHE A 276 -18.60 12.08 1.18
C PHE A 276 -19.64 13.16 0.84
N THR A 277 -20.71 12.77 0.16
CA THR A 277 -21.90 13.64 0.03
C THR A 277 -22.88 13.34 1.16
N ALA A 278 -23.51 14.38 1.72
CA ALA A 278 -24.46 14.25 2.85
C ALA A 278 -25.71 13.41 2.54
N GLN A 279 -25.88 12.90 1.32
CA GLN A 279 -27.10 12.25 0.84
C GLN A 279 -26.91 10.84 0.28
N GLN A 280 -25.70 10.35 -0.04
CA GLN A 280 -25.48 8.96 -0.44
C GLN A 280 -24.06 8.44 -0.10
N ASP A 281 -23.98 7.28 0.53
CA ASP A 281 -22.79 6.41 0.54
C ASP A 281 -22.60 5.85 -0.89
N GLY A 282 -21.92 6.60 -1.76
CA GLY A 282 -21.62 6.19 -3.13
C GLY A 282 -20.38 5.29 -3.23
N LEU A 283 -20.33 4.45 -4.26
CA LEU A 283 -19.10 3.77 -4.66
C LEU A 283 -18.14 4.78 -5.30
N SER A 284 -16.84 4.61 -5.12
CA SER A 284 -15.85 5.33 -5.93
C SER A 284 -15.95 4.92 -7.40
N THR A 285 -15.32 5.69 -8.30
CA THR A 285 -15.32 5.33 -9.74
C THR A 285 -14.66 3.96 -9.96
N LEU A 286 -13.55 3.68 -9.27
CA LEU A 286 -12.90 2.37 -9.31
C LEU A 286 -13.82 1.25 -8.83
N GLU A 287 -14.51 1.45 -7.71
CA GLU A 287 -15.45 0.47 -7.16
C GLU A 287 -16.63 0.22 -8.09
N ALA A 288 -17.19 1.27 -8.70
CA ALA A 288 -18.29 1.17 -9.66
C ALA A 288 -17.87 0.37 -10.91
N LEU A 289 -16.68 0.65 -11.47
CA LEU A 289 -16.12 -0.10 -12.60
C LEU A 289 -15.91 -1.57 -12.26
N CYS A 290 -15.34 -1.85 -11.09
CA CYS A 290 -15.13 -3.22 -10.64
C CYS A 290 -16.46 -3.93 -10.40
N LYS A 291 -17.45 -3.26 -9.82
CA LYS A 291 -18.78 -3.83 -9.61
C LYS A 291 -19.45 -4.17 -10.94
N GLN A 292 -19.42 -3.26 -11.91
CA GLN A 292 -19.99 -3.48 -13.23
C GLN A 292 -19.32 -4.65 -13.96
N ALA A 293 -17.98 -4.71 -13.95
CA ALA A 293 -17.25 -5.81 -14.54
C ALA A 293 -17.56 -7.15 -13.84
N HIS A 294 -17.62 -7.15 -12.50
CA HIS A 294 -17.93 -8.33 -11.71
C HIS A 294 -19.36 -8.85 -11.97
N ASP A 295 -20.36 -7.97 -12.00
CA ASP A 295 -21.76 -8.33 -12.24
C ASP A 295 -21.98 -8.84 -13.68
N SER A 296 -21.13 -8.47 -14.64
CA SER A 296 -21.18 -8.95 -16.03
C SER A 296 -20.64 -10.36 -16.24
N VAL A 297 -19.85 -10.87 -15.28
CA VAL A 297 -19.22 -12.20 -15.36
C VAL A 297 -20.05 -13.27 -14.64
N LEU A 298 -20.87 -12.87 -13.67
CA LEU A 298 -21.74 -13.80 -12.97
C LEU A 298 -22.90 -14.26 -13.88
N PRO A 299 -23.26 -15.55 -13.88
CA PRO A 299 -24.41 -16.03 -14.63
C PRO A 299 -25.68 -15.30 -14.17
N HIS A 300 -26.45 -14.79 -15.12
CA HIS A 300 -27.79 -14.28 -14.82
C HIS A 300 -28.63 -15.39 -14.17
N PRO A 301 -29.37 -15.10 -13.08
CA PRO A 301 -30.32 -16.07 -12.57
C PRO A 301 -31.33 -16.40 -13.68
N SER A 302 -31.40 -17.67 -14.04
CA SER A 302 -32.37 -18.19 -15.01
C SER A 302 -33.80 -17.83 -14.57
N PRO A 303 -34.68 -17.34 -15.45
CA PRO A 303 -36.07 -17.05 -15.07
C PRO A 303 -36.90 -18.31 -14.78
N ASP A 304 -36.41 -19.49 -15.14
CA ASP A 304 -37.19 -20.73 -15.11
C ASP A 304 -36.67 -21.69 -14.04
N GLY A 305 -37.37 -21.70 -12.91
CA GLY A 305 -37.17 -22.63 -11.80
C GLY A 305 -38.44 -22.73 -10.97
N ASP A 306 -39.53 -23.25 -11.55
CA ASP A 306 -40.66 -23.77 -10.79
C ASP A 306 -40.16 -24.89 -9.87
N GLY A 307 -40.23 -24.66 -8.56
CA GLY A 307 -39.83 -25.64 -7.55
C GLY A 307 -40.10 -25.16 -6.14
N ASP A 308 -41.31 -25.43 -5.66
CA ASP A 308 -41.72 -25.34 -4.26
C ASP A 308 -40.67 -25.92 -3.31
N GLY A 309 -40.18 -25.08 -2.39
CA GLY A 309 -39.23 -25.47 -1.35
C GLY A 309 -38.79 -24.25 -0.56
N VAL A 310 -39.60 -23.87 0.44
CA VAL A 310 -39.24 -22.85 1.42
C VAL A 310 -38.05 -23.35 2.23
N ASP A 311 -36.84 -22.90 1.87
CA ASP A 311 -35.70 -22.85 2.78
C ASP A 311 -35.25 -21.38 2.89
N GLU A 312 -35.67 -20.76 3.98
CA GLU A 312 -35.49 -19.35 4.31
C GLU A 312 -34.04 -19.11 4.76
N SER A 313 -33.08 -19.15 3.83
CA SER A 313 -31.71 -18.67 4.09
C SER A 313 -30.92 -18.18 2.87
N THR A 314 -31.53 -18.04 1.69
CA THR A 314 -30.88 -17.39 0.54
C THR A 314 -31.44 -15.98 0.34
N SER A 315 -30.71 -15.00 0.87
CA SER A 315 -30.98 -13.58 0.71
C SER A 315 -31.01 -13.20 -0.78
N VAL A 316 -32.22 -12.95 -1.27
CA VAL A 316 -32.54 -12.25 -2.52
C VAL A 316 -31.78 -10.92 -2.59
N SER A 317 -30.93 -10.77 -3.61
CA SER A 317 -30.49 -9.51 -4.26
C SER A 317 -30.58 -8.20 -3.46
N GLY A 318 -30.03 -8.17 -2.24
CA GLY A 318 -29.56 -6.94 -1.61
C GLY A 318 -28.19 -6.64 -2.21
N GLY A 319 -28.12 -5.68 -3.14
CA GLY A 319 -26.89 -5.38 -3.88
C GLY A 319 -25.67 -5.35 -2.97
N ARG A 320 -24.71 -6.25 -3.19
CA ARG A 320 -23.48 -6.27 -2.40
C ARG A 320 -22.83 -4.90 -2.52
N LYS A 321 -22.77 -4.17 -1.40
CA LYS A 321 -22.08 -2.88 -1.30
C LYS A 321 -20.57 -3.01 -1.52
N HIS A 322 -20.01 -4.21 -1.37
CA HIS A 322 -18.57 -4.46 -1.42
C HIS A 322 -18.23 -5.48 -2.50
N VAL A 323 -17.18 -5.20 -3.27
CA VAL A 323 -16.64 -6.09 -4.30
C VAL A 323 -15.47 -6.88 -3.69
N SER A 324 -15.55 -8.20 -3.75
CA SER A 324 -14.48 -9.13 -3.37
C SER A 324 -14.12 -9.96 -4.59
N PHE A 325 -12.83 -10.06 -4.89
CA PHE A 325 -12.35 -10.88 -5.99
C PHE A 325 -12.01 -12.30 -5.54
N GLY A 326 -12.17 -12.67 -4.26
CA GLY A 326 -11.69 -13.94 -3.74
C GLY A 326 -12.38 -15.18 -4.28
N ASP A 327 -13.66 -15.05 -4.63
CA ASP A 327 -14.50 -16.20 -4.99
C ASP A 327 -14.49 -16.50 -6.50
N LEU A 328 -13.89 -15.62 -7.31
CA LEU A 328 -13.82 -15.82 -8.76
C LEU A 328 -12.85 -16.96 -9.09
N SER A 329 -13.31 -17.93 -9.88
CA SER A 329 -12.44 -18.90 -10.54
C SER A 329 -11.43 -18.21 -11.46
N LEU A 330 -10.42 -18.94 -11.93
CA LEU A 330 -9.42 -18.36 -12.85
C LEU A 330 -10.06 -17.88 -14.16
N ALA A 331 -11.06 -18.60 -14.67
CA ALA A 331 -11.80 -18.21 -15.87
C ALA A 331 -12.62 -16.95 -15.64
N GLU A 332 -13.38 -16.88 -14.53
CA GLU A 332 -14.15 -15.69 -14.17
C GLU A 332 -13.25 -14.48 -13.92
N TRP A 333 -12.09 -14.67 -13.27
CA TRP A 333 -11.11 -13.62 -13.07
C TRP A 333 -10.57 -13.05 -14.39
N THR A 334 -10.33 -13.92 -15.38
CA THR A 334 -9.87 -13.51 -16.70
C THR A 334 -10.94 -12.70 -17.42
N SER A 335 -12.18 -13.20 -17.46
CA SER A 335 -13.32 -12.47 -18.02
C SER A 335 -13.58 -11.13 -17.31
N PHE A 336 -13.38 -11.09 -15.99
CA PHE A 336 -13.49 -9.87 -15.20
C PHE A 336 -12.47 -8.83 -15.64
N LEU A 337 -11.19 -9.21 -15.79
CA LEU A 337 -10.14 -8.29 -16.23
C LEU A 337 -10.40 -7.77 -17.64
N GLU A 338 -10.84 -8.63 -18.56
CA GLU A 338 -11.21 -8.21 -19.92
C GLU A 338 -12.33 -7.18 -19.90
N MET A 339 -13.39 -7.42 -19.12
CA MET A 339 -14.49 -6.46 -18.99
C MET A 339 -14.05 -5.17 -18.30
N PHE A 340 -13.28 -5.27 -17.22
CA PHE A 340 -12.75 -4.11 -16.50
C PHE A 340 -11.93 -3.21 -17.44
N GLU A 341 -11.01 -3.78 -18.22
CA GLU A 341 -10.21 -3.03 -19.18
C GLU A 341 -11.04 -2.40 -20.31
N GLN A 342 -12.14 -3.03 -20.73
CA GLN A 342 -13.06 -2.45 -21.72
C GLN A 342 -13.81 -1.22 -21.20
N LEU A 343 -14.11 -1.17 -19.89
CA LEU A 343 -14.82 -0.05 -19.26
C LEU A 343 -13.92 1.16 -19.00
N LEU A 344 -12.61 0.97 -18.85
CA LEU A 344 -11.67 2.04 -18.46
C LEU A 344 -11.64 3.24 -19.42
N PRO A 345 -11.55 3.09 -20.76
CA PRO A 345 -11.39 4.24 -21.65
C PRO A 345 -12.50 5.30 -21.51
N ALA A 346 -13.75 4.87 -21.35
CA ALA A 346 -14.89 5.77 -21.18
C ALA A 346 -14.78 6.53 -19.86
N ALA A 347 -14.57 5.84 -18.74
CA ALA A 347 -14.46 6.46 -17.43
C ALA A 347 -13.27 7.44 -17.30
N LEU A 348 -12.14 7.11 -17.94
CA LEU A 348 -10.96 7.97 -17.94
C LEU A 348 -11.17 9.22 -18.80
N GLU A 349 -11.85 9.10 -19.95
CA GLU A 349 -12.19 10.25 -20.79
C GLU A 349 -13.22 11.17 -20.10
N ASP A 350 -14.22 10.59 -19.43
CA ASP A 350 -15.20 11.35 -18.65
C ASP A 350 -14.51 12.16 -17.54
N LYS A 351 -13.58 11.55 -16.80
CA LYS A 351 -12.77 12.25 -15.78
C LYS A 351 -11.96 13.38 -16.39
N LYS A 352 -11.27 13.12 -17.51
CA LYS A 352 -10.44 14.11 -18.21
C LYS A 352 -11.27 15.30 -18.68
N CYS A 353 -12.46 15.05 -19.24
CA CYS A 353 -13.39 16.09 -19.67
C CYS A 353 -13.88 16.94 -18.49
N ALA A 354 -14.21 16.31 -17.36
CA ALA A 354 -14.62 17.01 -16.15
C ALA A 354 -13.52 17.98 -15.63
N VAL A 355 -12.26 17.54 -15.63
CA VAL A 355 -11.11 18.35 -15.19
C VAL A 355 -10.83 19.54 -16.12
N LEU A 356 -10.99 19.35 -17.44
CA LEU A 356 -10.84 20.43 -18.42
C LEU A 356 -12.00 21.44 -18.36
N GLY A 357 -13.22 20.97 -18.08
CA GLY A 357 -14.42 21.79 -17.94
C GLY A 357 -14.38 22.72 -16.71
N THR A 358 -13.86 22.24 -15.58
CA THR A 358 -13.66 23.07 -14.37
C THR A 358 -12.56 24.11 -14.56
N SER A 359 -11.49 23.78 -15.30
CA SER A 359 -10.40 24.70 -15.63
C SER A 359 -10.82 25.85 -16.56
N SER A 360 -11.88 25.67 -17.34
CA SER A 360 -12.40 26.66 -18.30
C SER A 360 -13.39 27.66 -17.69
N SER A 361 -13.71 27.52 -16.39
CA SER A 361 -14.75 28.28 -15.68
C SER A 361 -14.20 29.35 -14.72
N PHE A 362 -12.89 29.65 -14.78
CA PHE A 362 -12.22 30.66 -13.95
C PHE A 362 -11.65 31.82 -14.75
#